data_AF-K6YWW0-F1
#
_entry.id   AF-K6YWW0-F1
#
_cell.length_a   1.000
_cell.length_b   1.000
_cell.length_c   1.000
_cell.angle_alpha   90.00
_cell.angle_beta   90.00
_cell.angle_gamma   90.00
#
_symmetry.space_group_name_H-M   'P 1'
#
loop_
_entity.id
_entity.type
_entity.pdbx_description
1 polymer ?
#
loop_
_entity_poly.entity_id
_entity_poly.type
_entity_poly.pdbx_seq_one_letter_code
_entity_poly.pdbx_strand_id
1 'polypeptide(L)'
;MKKLIVSLTVVAAILSSAVVIGQTEQTEQTKMTDHDPVSEVLETFAQKLQEVDRTVKDRNSRLRLERALYYYQSSIQFHQSNWNRQALDHARRGLRLLELSQQQNSLDVQIASR
;
A
#
# COMPACT_ATOMS: atom_id res chain seq x y z
N MET A 1 19.69 43.44 34.43
CA MET A 1 20.22 42.41 33.52
C MET A 1 19.13 42.10 32.49
N LYS A 2 19.40 42.43 31.22
CA LYS A 2 18.41 42.46 30.14
C LYS A 2 18.04 41.03 29.72
N LYS A 3 16.75 40.68 29.81
CA LYS A 3 16.21 39.42 29.29
C LYS A 3 16.07 39.55 27.77
N LEU A 4 16.86 38.79 27.01
CA LEU A 4 16.74 38.69 25.56
C LEU A 4 15.47 37.89 25.23
N ILE A 5 14.43 38.58 24.79
CA ILE A 5 13.24 37.93 24.22
C ILE A 5 13.57 37.68 22.75
N VAL A 6 13.95 36.45 22.42
CA VAL A 6 14.11 36.02 21.03
C VAL A 6 12.70 35.75 20.49
N SER A 7 12.19 36.69 19.70
CA SER A 7 10.98 36.54 18.91
C SER A 7 11.27 35.60 17.75
N LEU A 8 10.76 34.36 17.81
CA LEU A 8 10.83 33.40 16.71
C LEU A 8 9.56 33.56 15.85
N THR A 9 9.65 34.36 14.81
CA THR A 9 8.61 34.53 13.81
C THR A 9 8.60 33.30 12.90
N VAL A 10 7.67 32.38 13.11
CA VAL A 10 7.40 31.28 12.17
C VAL A 10 6.49 31.83 11.07
N VAL A 11 7.06 32.10 9.89
CA VAL A 11 6.29 32.46 8.70
C VAL A 11 5.66 31.19 8.15
N ALA A 12 4.33 31.09 8.29
CA ALA A 12 3.51 30.04 7.74
C ALA A 12 3.45 30.15 6.21
N ALA A 13 4.18 29.28 5.49
CA ALA A 13 3.93 29.03 4.08
C ALA A 13 2.80 28.01 3.97
N ILE A 14 1.55 28.50 3.98
CA ILE A 14 0.38 27.70 3.63
C ILE A 14 0.46 27.43 2.13
N LEU A 15 0.95 26.25 1.76
CA LEU A 15 0.80 25.75 0.39
C LEU A 15 -0.68 25.44 0.18
N SER A 16 -1.37 26.39 -0.46
CA SER A 16 -2.74 26.25 -0.93
C SER A 16 -2.76 25.27 -2.11
N SER A 17 -2.73 23.96 -1.84
CA SER A 17 -3.13 22.99 -2.86
C SER A 17 -4.64 23.12 -3.05
N ALA A 18 -5.04 23.77 -4.14
CA ALA A 18 -6.43 23.84 -4.58
C ALA A 18 -6.96 22.41 -4.80
N VAL A 19 -7.66 21.87 -3.80
CA VAL A 19 -8.51 20.71 -4.00
C VAL A 19 -9.78 21.25 -4.66
N VAL A 20 -9.88 21.04 -5.96
CA VAL A 20 -11.15 21.20 -6.69
C VAL A 20 -12.07 20.10 -6.18
N ILE A 21 -12.98 20.46 -5.27
CA ILE A 21 -14.07 19.59 -4.84
C ILE A 21 -15.08 19.58 -5.98
N GLY A 22 -14.99 18.59 -6.85
CA GLY A 22 -16.07 18.28 -7.78
C GLY A 22 -17.29 17.86 -6.97
N GLN A 23 -18.35 18.66 -7.03
CA GLN A 23 -19.67 18.25 -6.61
C GLN A 23 -20.13 17.09 -7.49
N THR A 24 -20.31 15.93 -6.90
CA THR A 24 -21.25 14.93 -7.42
C THR A 24 -22.15 14.53 -6.26
N GLU A 25 -23.24 15.27 -6.10
CA GLU A 25 -24.46 14.73 -5.51
C GLU A 25 -25.00 13.69 -6.50
N GLN A 26 -24.99 12.43 -6.09
CA GLN A 26 -26.06 11.49 -6.44
C GLN A 26 -26.06 10.39 -5.38
N THR A 27 -26.96 10.58 -4.42
CA THR A 27 -27.56 9.51 -3.63
C THR A 27 -28.15 8.48 -4.58
N GLU A 28 -27.49 7.34 -4.71
CA GLU A 28 -28.15 6.09 -5.06
C GLU A 28 -27.71 5.04 -4.03
N GLN A 29 -28.54 4.88 -3.01
CA GLN A 29 -28.61 3.64 -2.24
C GLN A 29 -29.16 2.55 -3.17
N THR A 30 -28.34 2.09 -4.10
CA THR A 30 -28.65 0.89 -4.86
C THR A 30 -28.12 -0.28 -4.05
N LYS A 31 -29.05 -1.02 -3.45
CA LYS A 31 -28.82 -2.33 -2.83
C LYS A 31 -28.42 -3.30 -3.95
N MET A 32 -27.18 -3.21 -4.41
CA MET A 32 -26.55 -4.18 -5.28
C MET A 32 -25.85 -5.21 -4.39
N THR A 33 -26.00 -6.49 -4.70
CA THR A 33 -25.19 -7.58 -4.14
C THR A 33 -23.75 -7.12 -3.87
N ASP A 34 -23.35 -7.11 -2.59
CA ASP A 34 -22.06 -6.64 -2.06
C ASP A 34 -20.88 -7.37 -2.72
N HIS A 35 -20.52 -6.96 -3.93
CA HIS A 35 -19.23 -7.30 -4.50
C HIS A 35 -18.28 -6.19 -4.08
N ASP A 36 -17.62 -6.34 -2.92
CA ASP A 36 -16.56 -5.45 -2.51
C ASP A 36 -15.24 -5.84 -3.21
N PRO A 37 -14.82 -5.12 -4.28
CA PRO A 37 -13.62 -5.47 -5.03
C PRO A 37 -12.34 -5.33 -4.18
N VAL A 38 -12.38 -4.58 -3.08
CA VAL A 38 -11.22 -4.42 -2.20
C VAL A 38 -11.01 -5.69 -1.37
N SER A 39 -12.10 -6.26 -0.83
CA SER A 39 -12.07 -7.50 -0.08
C SER A 39 -11.51 -8.68 -0.90
N GLU A 40 -11.94 -8.85 -2.15
CA GLU A 40 -11.43 -9.90 -3.05
C GLU A 40 -9.91 -9.77 -3.29
N VAL A 41 -9.45 -8.54 -3.53
CA VAL A 41 -8.02 -8.26 -3.75
C VAL A 41 -7.22 -8.51 -2.47
N LEU A 42 -7.75 -8.13 -1.31
CA LEU A 42 -7.12 -8.39 0.00
C LEU A 42 -7.04 -9.90 0.31
N GLU A 43 -8.06 -10.67 -0.05
CA GLU A 43 -8.06 -12.13 0.10
C GLU A 43 -6.98 -12.76 -0.79
N THR A 44 -6.94 -12.39 -2.07
CA THR A 44 -5.90 -12.84 -3.02
C THR A 44 -4.50 -12.49 -2.51
N PHE A 45 -4.33 -11.29 -1.95
CA PHE A 45 -3.05 -10.87 -1.38
C PHE A 45 -2.67 -11.69 -0.15
N ALA A 46 -3.63 -11.99 0.74
CA ALA A 46 -3.41 -12.85 1.90
C ALA A 46 -2.98 -14.26 1.49
N GLN A 47 -3.63 -14.85 0.49
CA GLN A 47 -3.29 -16.17 -0.05
C GLN A 47 -1.86 -16.17 -0.61
N LYS A 48 -1.50 -15.21 -1.46
CA LYS A 48 -0.15 -15.10 -2.01
C LYS A 48 0.92 -14.92 -0.94
N LEU A 49 0.63 -14.22 0.16
CA LEU A 49 1.56 -14.08 1.30
C LEU A 49 1.80 -15.39 2.06
N GLN A 50 0.87 -16.35 1.99
CA GLN A 50 1.03 -17.68 2.57
C GLN A 50 1.89 -18.59 1.69
N GLU A 51 1.81 -18.42 0.37
CA GLU A 51 2.61 -19.18 -0.61
C GLU A 51 4.07 -18.74 -0.70
N VAL A 52 4.41 -17.56 -0.17
CA VAL A 52 5.78 -17.04 -0.22
C VAL A 52 6.69 -17.84 0.68
N ASP A 53 7.77 -18.39 0.11
CA ASP A 53 8.88 -18.94 0.86
C ASP A 53 9.55 -17.83 1.70
N ARG A 54 9.51 -17.99 3.03
CA ARG A 54 10.09 -17.05 4.00
C ARG A 54 11.54 -17.39 4.35
N THR A 55 12.06 -18.50 3.86
CA THR A 55 13.43 -18.96 4.13
C THR A 55 14.45 -18.32 3.20
N VAL A 56 14.02 -17.41 2.32
CA VAL A 56 14.86 -16.73 1.34
C VAL A 56 15.99 -15.96 2.02
N LYS A 57 17.22 -16.34 1.68
CA LYS A 57 18.45 -15.75 2.23
C LYS A 57 18.89 -14.48 1.50
N ASP A 58 18.44 -14.29 0.25
CA ASP A 58 18.76 -13.07 -0.49
C ASP A 58 18.14 -11.83 0.16
N ARG A 59 18.99 -10.81 0.36
CA ARG A 59 18.59 -9.56 1.01
C ARG A 59 17.51 -8.83 0.23
N ASN A 60 17.57 -8.81 -1.10
CA ASN A 60 16.61 -8.06 -1.90
C ASN A 60 15.24 -8.72 -1.88
N SER A 61 15.18 -10.04 -1.97
CA SER A 61 13.93 -10.80 -1.85
C SER A 61 13.30 -10.64 -0.46
N ARG A 62 14.10 -10.67 0.62
CA ARG A 62 13.61 -10.35 1.97
C ARG A 62 13.03 -8.94 2.05
N LEU A 63 13.74 -7.93 1.54
CA LEU A 63 13.25 -6.54 1.53
C LEU A 63 11.99 -6.36 0.68
N ARG A 64 11.84 -7.11 -0.43
CA ARG A 64 10.61 -7.11 -1.23
C ARG A 64 9.44 -7.68 -0.42
N LEU A 65 9.63 -8.78 0.30
CA LEU A 65 8.61 -9.37 1.16
C LEU A 65 8.22 -8.43 2.31
N GLU A 66 9.18 -7.82 3.00
CA GLU A 66 8.93 -6.84 4.06
C GLU A 66 8.09 -5.66 3.53
N ARG A 67 8.40 -5.16 2.34
CA ARG A 67 7.61 -4.11 1.67
C ARG A 67 6.22 -4.58 1.26
N ALA A 68 6.08 -5.81 0.77
CA ALA A 68 4.77 -6.37 0.45
C ALA A 68 3.89 -6.46 1.70
N LEU A 69 4.45 -6.92 2.83
CA LEU A 69 3.74 -6.96 4.12
C LEU A 69 3.28 -5.57 4.59
N TYR A 70 4.14 -4.55 4.44
CA TYR A 70 3.77 -3.17 4.71
C TYR A 70 2.58 -2.71 3.86
N TYR A 71 2.62 -2.99 2.55
CA TYR A 71 1.53 -2.64 1.64
C TYR A 71 0.23 -3.37 1.99
N TYR A 72 0.30 -4.64 2.40
CA TYR A 72 -0.86 -5.41 2.84
C TYR A 72 -1.52 -4.80 4.08
N GLN A 73 -0.73 -4.49 5.11
CA GLN A 73 -1.23 -3.85 6.34
C GLN A 73 -1.84 -2.48 6.05
N SER A 74 -1.17 -1.66 5.22
CA SER A 74 -1.68 -0.35 4.82
C SER A 74 -3.00 -0.47 4.05
N SER A 75 -3.12 -1.46 3.15
CA SER A 75 -4.35 -1.71 2.40
C SER A 75 -5.53 -2.04 3.31
N ILE A 76 -5.31 -2.88 4.33
CA ILE A 76 -6.34 -3.18 5.34
C ILE A 76 -6.75 -1.91 6.08
N GLN A 77 -5.79 -1.10 6.54
CA GLN A 77 -6.08 0.14 7.26
C GLN A 77 -6.88 1.13 6.41
N PHE A 78 -6.52 1.30 5.13
CA PHE A 78 -7.26 2.17 4.21
C PHE A 78 -8.66 1.64 3.95
N HIS A 79 -8.82 0.33 3.76
CA HIS A 79 -10.12 -0.28 3.55
C HIS A 79 -11.03 -0.11 4.79
N GLN A 80 -10.52 -0.37 5.99
CA GLN A 80 -11.21 -0.12 7.26
C GLN A 80 -11.60 1.34 7.46
N SER A 81 -10.86 2.27 6.85
CA SER A 81 -11.14 3.71 6.87
C SER A 81 -12.03 4.18 5.70
N ASN A 82 -12.61 3.26 4.92
CA ASN A 82 -13.39 3.50 3.70
C ASN A 82 -12.63 4.24 2.58
N TRP A 83 -11.29 4.21 2.60
CA TRP A 83 -10.43 4.79 1.57
C TRP A 83 -10.10 3.73 0.50
N ASN A 84 -11.13 3.20 -0.14
CA ASN A 84 -11.05 2.03 -1.02
C ASN A 84 -10.09 2.18 -2.21
N ARG A 85 -9.95 3.40 -2.76
CA ARG A 85 -8.99 3.67 -3.84
C ARG A 85 -7.54 3.49 -3.36
N GLN A 86 -7.21 4.02 -2.18
CA GLN A 86 -5.89 3.89 -1.57
C GLN A 86 -5.62 2.45 -1.16
N ALA A 87 -6.63 1.75 -0.63
CA ALA A 87 -6.53 0.32 -0.35
C ALA A 87 -6.13 -0.46 -1.61
N LEU A 88 -6.85 -0.28 -2.72
CA LEU A 88 -6.54 -0.95 -3.98
C LEU A 88 -5.15 -0.61 -4.52
N ASP A 89 -4.71 0.66 -4.44
CA ASP A 89 -3.38 1.04 -4.89
C ASP A 89 -2.29 0.35 -4.05
N HIS A 90 -2.43 0.33 -2.72
CA HIS A 90 -1.51 -0.35 -1.83
C HIS A 90 -1.50 -1.86 -2.08
N ALA A 91 -2.67 -2.49 -2.20
CA ALA A 91 -2.75 -3.92 -2.49
C ALA A 91 -2.06 -4.30 -3.80
N ARG A 92 -2.30 -3.55 -4.89
CA ARG A 92 -1.67 -3.79 -6.19
C ARG A 92 -0.15 -3.65 -6.14
N ARG A 93 0.36 -2.63 -5.44
CA ARG A 93 1.82 -2.46 -5.26
C ARG A 93 2.43 -3.63 -4.51
N GLY A 94 1.78 -4.08 -3.44
CA GLY A 94 2.22 -5.22 -2.64
C GLY A 94 2.21 -6.53 -3.44
N LEU A 95 1.13 -6.82 -4.17
CA LEU A 95 1.01 -7.98 -5.05
C LEU A 95 2.12 -8.03 -6.10
N ARG A 96 2.40 -6.90 -6.76
CA ARG A 96 3.48 -6.81 -7.76
C ARG A 96 4.85 -7.15 -7.17
N LEU A 97 5.12 -6.80 -5.90
CA LEU A 97 6.37 -7.17 -5.24
C LEU A 97 6.49 -8.68 -5.03
N LEU A 98 5.37 -9.36 -4.72
CA LEU A 98 5.35 -10.81 -4.58
C LEU A 98 5.58 -11.51 -5.91
N GLU A 99 4.94 -11.04 -6.99
CA GLU A 99 5.15 -11.55 -8.34
C GLU A 99 6.62 -11.45 -8.78
N LEU A 100 7.24 -10.30 -8.56
CA LEU A 100 8.67 -10.09 -8.85
C LEU A 100 9.57 -11.03 -8.03
N SER A 101 9.21 -11.33 -6.79
CA SER A 101 9.96 -12.27 -5.95
C SER A 101 9.85 -13.70 -6.47
N GLN A 102 8.67 -14.12 -6.94
CA GLN A 102 8.46 -15.45 -7.52
C GLN A 102 9.21 -15.61 -8.85
N GLN A 103 9.22 -14.57 -9.69
CA GLN A 103 9.99 -14.54 -10.93
C GLN A 103 11.50 -14.64 -10.71
N GLN A 104 12.04 -13.96 -9.69
CA GLN A 104 13.47 -14.08 -9.37
C GLN A 104 13.81 -15.51 -8.95
N ASN A 105 13.02 -16.10 -8.03
CA ASN A 105 13.26 -17.45 -7.56
C ASN A 105 13.24 -18.48 -8.69
N SER A 106 12.30 -18.35 -9.65
CA SER A 106 12.23 -19.27 -10.78
C SER A 106 13.40 -19.14 -11.75
N LEU A 107 13.97 -17.94 -11.90
CA LEU A 107 15.20 -17.72 -12.67
C LEU A 107 16.42 -18.33 -11.96
N ASP A 108 16.54 -18.14 -10.64
CA ASP A 108 17.67 -18.68 -9.86
C ASP A 108 17.70 -20.21 -9.90
N VAL A 109 16.54 -20.86 -9.80
CA VAL A 109 16.41 -22.33 -9.92
C VAL A 109 16.84 -22.81 -11.31
N GLN A 110 16.44 -22.12 -12.39
CA GLN A 110 16.83 -22.49 -13.75
C GLN A 110 18.34 -22.35 -13.99
N ILE A 111 18.98 -21.33 -13.42
CA ILE A 111 20.43 -21.14 -13.53
C ILE A 111 21.17 -22.24 -12.77
N ALA A 112 20.71 -22.60 -11.57
CA ALA A 112 21.33 -23.64 -10.75
C ALA A 112 21.20 -25.06 -11.35
N SER A 113 20.24 -25.28 -12.25
CA SER A 113 20.04 -26.57 -12.94
C SER A 113 20.87 -26.78 -14.22
N ARG A 114 21.72 -25.82 -14.59
CA ARG A 114 22.61 -25.90 -15.75
C ARG A 114 24.04 -26.21 -15.33
#